data_AF-A0AAW5JYL3-F1
#
_entry.id   AF-A0AAW5JYL3-F1
#
_cell.length_a   1.000
_cell.length_b   1.000
_cell.length_c   1.000
_cell.angle_alpha   90.00
_cell.angle_beta   90.00
_cell.angle_gamma   90.00
#
_symmetry.space_group_name_H-M   'P 1'
#
loop_
_entity.id
_entity.type
_entity.pdbx_description
1 polymer ?
#
loop_
_entity_poly.entity_id
_entity_poly.type
_entity_poly.pdbx_seq_one_letter_code
_entity_poly.pdbx_strand_id
1 'polypeptide(L)'
;MISQQTINQLHDMHLSFLAGDIKERQADASFCELSFDEQITVIVDREWHRRRSKRITDLIREGQFCYNSASVLEIDYAQERG
;
A
#
# COMPACT_ATOMS: atom_id res chain seq x y z
N MET A 1 11.24 -18.96 11.82
CA MET A 1 11.44 -18.77 10.37
C MET A 1 10.13 -19.10 9.67
N ILE A 2 9.54 -18.17 8.91
CA ILE A 2 8.35 -18.52 8.10
C ILE A 2 8.79 -19.42 6.94
N SER A 3 8.02 -20.47 6.68
CA SER A 3 8.35 -21.42 5.62
C SER A 3 8.21 -20.76 4.25
N GLN A 4 9.15 -21.03 3.34
CA GLN A 4 9.05 -20.60 1.94
C GLN A 4 7.73 -21.07 1.30
N GLN A 5 7.15 -22.17 1.79
CA GLN A 5 5.83 -22.64 1.39
C GLN A 5 4.72 -21.64 1.74
N THR A 6 4.76 -21.03 2.93
CA THR A 6 3.80 -20.02 3.35
C THR A 6 3.93 -18.75 2.50
N ILE A 7 5.16 -18.36 2.15
CA ILE A 7 5.42 -17.22 1.27
C ILE A 7 4.84 -17.49 -0.13
N ASN A 8 5.01 -18.70 -0.66
CA ASN A 8 4.44 -19.07 -1.95
C ASN A 8 2.90 -19.07 -1.91
N GLN A 9 2.29 -19.60 -0.84
CA GLN A 9 0.84 -19.54 -0.63
C GLN A 9 0.32 -18.10 -0.57
N LEU A 10 1.05 -17.18 0.06
CA LEU A 10 0.71 -15.75 0.08
C LEU A 10 0.78 -15.14 -1.32
N HIS A 11 1.75 -15.53 -2.16
CA HIS A 11 1.79 -15.13 -3.55
C HIS A 11 0.59 -15.64 -4.35
N ASP A 12 0.21 -16.91 -4.16
CA ASP A 12 -0.95 -17.52 -4.82
C ASP A 12 -2.27 -16.84 -4.44
N MET A 13 -2.38 -16.33 -3.20
CA MET A 13 -3.53 -15.55 -2.72
C MET A 13 -3.51 -14.07 -3.15
N HIS A 14 -2.61 -13.67 -4.05
CA HIS A 14 -2.39 -12.27 -4.45
C HIS A 14 -2.00 -11.33 -3.29
N LEU A 15 -1.40 -11.88 -2.23
CA LEU A 15 -0.89 -11.16 -1.05
C LEU A 15 0.63 -10.93 -1.15
N SER A 16 1.13 -10.67 -2.35
CA SER A 16 2.58 -10.57 -2.62
C SER A 16 3.29 -9.46 -1.83
N PHE A 17 2.58 -8.38 -1.52
CA PHE A 17 3.16 -7.28 -0.74
C PHE A 17 3.21 -7.63 0.75
N LEU A 18 2.18 -8.29 1.26
CA LEU A 18 2.18 -8.86 2.61
C LEU A 18 3.31 -9.88 2.79
N ALA A 19 3.57 -10.71 1.76
CA ALA A 19 4.73 -11.61 1.74
C ALA A 19 6.08 -10.87 1.80
N GLY A 20 6.19 -9.71 1.13
CA GLY A 20 7.36 -8.85 1.18
C GLY A 20 7.54 -8.17 2.55
N ASP A 21 6.47 -7.59 3.08
CA ASP A 21 6.42 -6.91 4.38
C ASP A 21 6.77 -7.89 5.52
N ILE A 22 6.35 -9.15 5.43
CA ILE A 22 6.76 -10.22 6.35
C ILE A 22 8.26 -10.55 6.25
N LYS A 23 8.83 -10.60 5.04
CA LYS A 23 10.28 -10.84 4.86
C LYS A 23 11.12 -9.69 5.42
N GLU A 24 10.69 -8.46 5.20
CA GLU A 24 11.36 -7.26 5.70
C GLU A 24 11.33 -7.21 7.23
N ARG A 25 10.16 -7.49 7.85
CA ARG A 25 10.04 -7.62 9.30
C ARG A 25 10.85 -8.77 9.90
N GLN A 26 11.12 -9.83 9.12
CA GLN A 26 12.00 -10.91 9.57
C GLN A 26 13.47 -10.48 9.62
N ALA A 27 13.85 -9.48 8.82
CA ALA A 27 15.19 -8.88 8.85
C ALA A 27 15.31 -7.80 9.94
N ASP A 28 14.22 -7.10 10.26
CA ASP A 28 14.19 -6.04 11.26
C ASP A 28 13.75 -6.52 12.65
N ALA A 29 14.68 -6.51 13.61
CA ALA A 29 14.44 -6.89 15.00
C ALA A 29 13.50 -5.92 15.76
N SER A 30 13.28 -4.71 15.25
CA SER A 30 12.42 -3.69 15.88
C SER A 30 10.95 -4.10 15.98
N PHE A 31 10.51 -5.09 15.20
CA PHE A 31 9.14 -5.59 15.27
C PHE A 31 8.92 -6.61 16.39
N CYS A 32 9.99 -7.10 17.04
CA CYS A 32 9.88 -8.00 18.19
C CYS A 32 9.34 -7.32 19.45
N GLU A 33 9.30 -5.98 19.50
CA GLU A 33 8.74 -5.24 20.64
C GLU A 33 7.21 -5.16 20.61
N LEU A 34 6.58 -5.40 19.45
CA LEU A 34 5.12 -5.40 19.32
C LEU A 34 4.52 -6.76 19.62
N SER A 35 3.33 -6.77 20.21
CA SER A 35 2.56 -8.00 20.36
C SER A 35 2.16 -8.58 18.99
N PHE A 36 1.92 -9.88 18.93
CA PHE A 36 1.49 -10.56 17.70
C PHE A 36 0.23 -9.93 17.07
N ASP A 37 -0.71 -9.49 17.91
CA ASP A 37 -1.96 -8.88 17.46
C ASP A 37 -1.69 -7.53 16.78
N GLU A 38 -0.88 -6.67 17.42
CA GLU A 38 -0.48 -5.38 16.84
C GLU A 38 0.31 -5.57 15.54
N GLN A 39 1.20 -6.57 15.49
CA GLN A 39 1.93 -6.90 14.27
C GLN A 39 0.94 -7.21 13.14
N ILE A 40 -0.01 -8.12 13.37
CA ILE A 40 -1.04 -8.49 12.39
C ILE A 40 -1.86 -7.28 11.95
N THR A 41 -2.33 -6.45 12.89
CA THR A 41 -3.09 -5.23 12.57
C THR A 41 -2.31 -4.36 11.59
N VAL A 42 -1.02 -4.10 11.86
CA VAL A 42 -0.18 -3.28 10.99
C VAL A 42 0.01 -3.93 9.62
N ILE A 43 0.21 -5.25 9.54
CA ILE A 43 0.38 -5.95 8.26
C ILE A 43 -0.90 -5.82 7.41
N VAL A 44 -2.05 -6.06 8.03
CA VAL A 44 -3.36 -6.04 7.36
C VAL A 44 -3.71 -4.63 6.90
N ASP A 45 -3.49 -3.62 7.74
CA ASP A 45 -3.74 -2.22 7.39
C ASP A 45 -2.90 -1.77 6.20
N ARG A 46 -1.60 -2.09 6.20
CA ARG A 46 -0.71 -1.77 5.05
C ARG A 46 -1.21 -2.39 3.76
N GLU A 47 -1.57 -3.67 3.77
CA GLU A 47 -2.10 -4.34 2.58
C GLU A 47 -3.45 -3.76 2.14
N TRP A 48 -4.32 -3.42 3.08
CA TRP A 48 -5.61 -2.79 2.81
C TRP A 48 -5.44 -1.42 2.13
N HIS A 49 -4.60 -0.55 2.70
CA HIS A 49 -4.30 0.76 2.14
C HIS A 49 -3.70 0.67 0.75
N ARG A 50 -2.80 -0.30 0.52
CA ARG A 50 -2.22 -0.54 -0.81
C ARG A 50 -3.28 -0.94 -1.83
N ARG A 51 -4.15 -1.90 -1.50
CA ARG A 51 -5.22 -2.36 -2.40
C ARG A 51 -6.19 -1.23 -2.73
N ARG A 52 -6.57 -0.42 -1.73
CA ARG A 52 -7.42 0.75 -1.93
C ARG A 52 -6.75 1.79 -2.83
N SER A 53 -5.48 2.11 -2.57
CA SER A 53 -4.72 3.07 -3.37
C SER A 53 -4.55 2.60 -4.80
N LYS A 54 -4.21 1.31 -5.00
CA LYS A 54 -4.10 0.72 -6.34
C LYS A 54 -5.43 0.80 -7.10
N ARG A 55 -6.54 0.45 -6.46
CA ARG A 55 -7.87 0.56 -7.08
C ARG A 55 -8.19 1.99 -7.50
N ILE A 56 -7.88 2.98 -6.66
CA ILE A 56 -8.08 4.40 -6.99
C ILE A 56 -7.21 4.78 -8.21
N THR A 57 -5.94 4.42 -8.21
CA THR A 57 -5.02 4.69 -9.32
C THR A 57 -5.48 4.03 -10.63
N ASP A 58 -5.96 2.79 -10.56
CA ASP A 58 -6.46 2.07 -11.72
C ASP A 58 -7.74 2.74 -12.27
N LEU A 59 -8.67 3.17 -11.40
CA LEU A 59 -9.86 3.93 -11.79
C LEU A 59 -9.52 5.30 -12.41
N ILE A 60 -8.52 6.01 -11.89
CA ILE A 60 -8.05 7.28 -12.47
C ILE A 60 -7.51 7.05 -13.89
N ARG A 61 -6.74 5.97 -14.09
CA ARG A 61 -6.20 5.61 -15.41
C ARG A 61 -7.29 5.22 -16.39
N GLU A 62 -8.29 4.45 -15.95
CA GLU A 62 -9.46 4.08 -16.76
C GLU A 62 -10.31 5.29 -17.15
N GLY A 63 -10.40 6.31 -16.28
CA GLY A 63 -11.15 7.54 -16.53
C GLY A 63 -10.57 8.43 -17.63
N GLN A 64 -9.37 8.15 -18.14
CA GLN A 64 -8.71 8.91 -19.23
C GLN A 64 -8.78 10.43 -19.05
N PHE A 65 -8.58 10.90 -17.82
CA PHE A 65 -8.59 12.33 -17.54
C PHE A 65 -7.44 13.02 -18.28
N CYS A 66 -7.67 14.22 -18.80
CA CYS A 66 -6.60 15.02 -19.44
C CYS A 66 -5.40 15.24 -18.49
N TYR A 67 -5.67 15.26 -17.19
CA TYR A 67 -4.68 15.42 -16.14
C TYR A 67 -4.84 14.32 -15.07
N ASN A 68 -4.19 13.18 -15.26
CA ASN A 68 -4.26 12.04 -14.34
C ASN A 68 -3.65 12.30 -12.95
N SER A 69 -2.85 13.36 -12.81
CA SER A 69 -2.21 13.78 -11.55
C SER A 69 -2.83 15.04 -10.95
N ALA A 70 -3.93 15.56 -11.51
CA ALA A 70 -4.52 16.80 -11.05
C ALA A 70 -4.93 16.69 -9.57
N SER A 71 -4.43 17.63 -8.79
CA SER A 71 -4.76 17.77 -7.37
C SER A 71 -5.46 19.10 -7.13
N VAL A 72 -6.39 19.13 -6.17
CA VAL A 72 -7.04 20.38 -5.71
C VAL A 72 -5.99 21.39 -5.19
N LEU A 73 -4.84 20.89 -4.71
CA LEU A 73 -3.72 21.73 -4.27
C LEU A 73 -3.01 22.47 -5.42
N GLU A 74 -3.15 21.99 -6.66
CA GLU A 74 -2.56 22.62 -7.84
C GLU A 74 -3.49 23.66 -8.49
N ILE A 75 -4.66 23.91 -7.91
CA ILE A 75 -5.56 24.96 -8.38
C ILE A 75 -4.95 26.31 -8.02
N ASP A 76 -4.56 27.08 -9.04
CA ASP A 76 -4.14 28.46 -8.84
C ASP A 76 -5.37 29.34 -8.53
N TYR A 77 -5.43 29.84 -7.30
CA TYR A 77 -6.49 30.74 -6.84
C TYR A 77 -6.11 32.22 -7.00
N ALA A 78 -4.95 32.54 -7.57
CA ALA A 78 -4.58 33.91 -7.85
C ALA A 78 -5.55 34.49 -8.89
N GLN A 79 -6.38 35.45 -8.47
CA GLN A 79 -7.08 36.30 -9.42
C GLN A 79 -6.02 37.03 -10.26
N GLU A 80 -5.96 36.75 -11.56
CA GLU A 80 -5.29 37.62 -12.52
C GLU A 80 -5.94 39.01 -12.38
N ARG A 81 -5.25 39.90 -11.66
CA ARG A 81 -5.61 41.31 -11.61
C ARG A 81 -5.07 41.91 -12.91
N GLY A 82 -5.97 42.10 -13.87
CA GLY A 82 -5.75 43.02 -14.99
C GLY A 82 -5.54 44.46 -14.52
#